data_AF-A0A0A7GJG7-F1
#
_entry.id   AF-A0A0A7GJG7-F1
#
_cell.length_a   1.000
_cell.length_b   1.000
_cell.length_c   1.000
_cell.angle_alpha   90.00
_cell.angle_beta   90.00
_cell.angle_gamma   90.00
#
_symmetry.space_group_name_H-M   'P 1'
#
loop_
_entity.id
_entity.type
_entity.pdbx_description
1 polymer ?
#
loop_
_entity_poly.entity_id
_entity_poly.type
_entity_poly.pdbx_seq_one_letter_code
_entity_poly.pdbx_strand_id
1 'polypeptide(L)'
;MSAKILEKRRVRSWHGLEFEIVVWSNWWAKIGFMLHPQVANFMMRYSLPEDVRGKMEVLHEFGHVQMFPLVLIYYLPFLFLGIAGWWEFVIITAGMLLFWEVLAEAYVAMKFDGYFEVYRQNLHPVTAIYWVLIVTAVLLPAFAVIGRML
;
A
#
# COMPACT_ATOMS: atom_id res chain seq x y z
N MET A 1 -24.28 5.68 9.98
CA MET A 1 -23.52 5.54 11.25
C MET A 1 -22.24 6.34 11.13
N SER A 2 -21.85 7.09 12.17
CA SER A 2 -20.57 7.81 12.18
C SER A 2 -19.41 6.81 12.30
N ALA A 3 -18.32 7.04 11.59
CA ALA A 3 -17.15 6.17 11.66
C ALA A 3 -16.41 6.34 13.00
N LYS A 4 -16.12 5.24 13.69
CA LYS A 4 -15.35 5.23 14.92
C LYS A 4 -13.85 5.26 14.58
N ILE A 5 -13.02 5.95 15.36
CA ILE A 5 -11.56 5.82 15.23
C ILE A 5 -11.16 4.48 15.85
N LEU A 6 -10.53 3.60 15.06
CA LEU A 6 -9.96 2.34 15.54
C LEU A 6 -8.63 2.55 16.24
N GLU A 7 -7.74 3.35 15.62
CA GLU A 7 -6.44 3.71 16.17
C GLU A 7 -6.09 5.13 15.73
N LYS A 8 -5.39 5.86 16.61
CA LYS A 8 -4.72 7.11 16.30
C LYS A 8 -3.29 7.07 16.86
N ARG A 9 -2.29 7.34 16.03
CA ARG A 9 -0.87 7.25 16.43
C ARG A 9 -0.02 8.32 15.75
N ARG A 10 0.88 8.94 16.52
CA ARG A 10 1.99 9.73 15.96
C ARG A 10 3.18 8.83 15.69
N VAL A 11 3.75 8.95 14.51
CA VAL A 11 4.87 8.12 14.06
C VAL A 11 5.99 8.98 13.48
N ARG A 12 7.22 8.50 13.61
CA ARG A 12 8.40 9.09 12.98
C ARG A 12 9.07 8.06 12.10
N SER A 13 9.24 8.40 10.83
CA SER A 13 9.91 7.57 9.83
C SER A 13 11.42 7.49 10.06
N TRP A 14 12.08 6.49 9.47
CA TRP A 14 13.53 6.32 9.57
C TRP A 14 14.30 7.47 8.87
N HIS A 15 13.67 8.15 7.92
CA HIS A 15 14.20 9.35 7.25
C HIS A 15 13.81 10.66 7.94
N GLY A 16 13.23 10.58 9.15
CA GLY A 16 13.08 11.72 10.06
C GLY A 16 11.77 12.50 9.95
N LEU A 17 10.90 12.19 8.98
CA LEU A 17 9.58 12.82 8.85
C LEU A 17 8.58 12.30 9.90
N GLU A 18 7.77 13.20 10.45
CA GLU A 18 6.75 12.91 11.46
C GLU A 18 5.33 13.04 10.90
N PHE A 19 4.46 12.10 11.26
CA PHE A 19 3.08 12.04 10.79
C PHE A 19 2.11 11.64 11.90
N GLU A 20 0.87 12.10 11.77
CA GLU A 20 -0.26 11.56 12.52
C GLU A 20 -1.01 10.58 11.61
N ILE A 21 -1.14 9.33 12.06
CA ILE A 21 -1.94 8.29 11.44
C ILE A 21 -3.27 8.18 12.18
N VAL A 22 -4.37 8.19 11.43
CA VAL A 22 -5.71 7.94 11.94
C VAL A 22 -6.35 6.86 11.11
N VAL A 23 -6.76 5.77 11.76
CA VAL A 23 -7.47 4.65 11.14
C VAL A 23 -8.89 4.67 11.68
N TRP A 24 -9.87 4.73 10.78
CA TRP A 24 -11.27 4.65 11.15
C TRP A 24 -11.83 3.24 10.93
N SER A 25 -13.00 2.99 11.52
CA SER A 25 -13.73 1.71 11.45
C SER A 25 -14.45 1.52 10.13
N ASN A 26 -14.47 2.57 9.30
CA ASN A 26 -14.93 2.52 7.92
C ASN A 26 -13.70 2.35 6.99
N TRP A 27 -13.86 2.65 5.71
CA TRP A 27 -12.88 2.33 4.67
C TRP A 27 -11.83 3.43 4.47
N TRP A 28 -11.61 4.29 5.47
CA TRP A 28 -10.77 5.48 5.34
C TRP A 28 -9.63 5.45 6.34
N ALA A 29 -8.45 5.85 5.88
CA ALA A 29 -7.28 6.14 6.69
C ALA A 29 -6.77 7.55 6.36
N LYS A 30 -5.98 8.09 7.28
CA LYS A 30 -5.31 9.37 7.11
C LYS A 30 -3.87 9.26 7.56
N ILE A 31 -2.95 9.70 6.71
CA ILE A 31 -1.54 9.92 7.02
C ILE A 31 -1.24 11.41 6.86
N GLY A 32 -0.93 12.10 7.96
CA GLY A 32 -0.66 13.54 7.92
C GLY A 32 -1.90 14.33 7.47
N PHE A 33 -1.89 14.89 6.25
CA PHE A 33 -3.06 15.56 5.65
C PHE A 33 -3.77 14.72 4.59
N MET A 34 -3.20 13.58 4.19
CA MET A 34 -3.72 12.75 3.11
C MET A 34 -4.79 11.80 3.64
N LEU A 35 -6.04 12.02 3.26
CA LEU A 35 -7.16 11.10 3.49
C LEU A 35 -7.30 10.19 2.26
N HIS A 36 -7.30 8.87 2.45
CA HIS A 36 -7.39 7.90 1.36
C HIS A 36 -8.19 6.66 1.76
N PRO A 37 -8.72 5.93 0.77
CA PRO A 37 -9.35 4.64 1.02
C PRO A 37 -8.31 3.59 1.44
N GLN A 38 -8.77 2.61 2.23
CA GLN A 38 -7.96 1.52 2.75
C GLN A 38 -8.10 0.26 1.87
N VAL A 39 -7.32 0.19 0.80
CA VAL A 39 -7.43 -0.92 -0.17
C VAL A 39 -7.10 -2.26 0.48
N ALA A 40 -6.03 -2.32 1.27
CA ALA A 40 -5.64 -3.52 1.99
C ALA A 40 -6.71 -3.98 2.99
N ASN A 41 -7.38 -3.08 3.73
CA ASN A 41 -8.48 -3.48 4.60
C ASN A 41 -9.65 -4.08 3.82
N PHE A 42 -10.00 -3.50 2.67
CA PHE A 42 -11.10 -3.99 1.84
C PHE A 42 -10.82 -5.37 1.26
N MET A 43 -9.62 -5.57 0.71
CA MET A 43 -9.31 -6.78 -0.06
C MET A 43 -8.69 -7.90 0.80
N MET A 44 -7.91 -7.54 1.81
CA MET A 44 -7.10 -8.49 2.56
C MET A 44 -7.60 -8.69 3.99
N ARG A 45 -8.20 -7.70 4.65
CA ARG A 45 -8.44 -7.74 6.11
C ARG A 45 -9.90 -7.70 6.51
N TYR A 46 -10.83 -7.78 5.55
CA TYR A 46 -12.25 -7.59 5.84
C TYR A 46 -12.82 -8.65 6.81
N SER A 47 -12.25 -9.86 6.82
CA SER A 47 -12.64 -10.98 7.70
C SER A 47 -11.88 -11.01 9.03
N LEU A 48 -10.89 -10.13 9.24
CA LEU A 48 -10.08 -10.14 10.46
C LEU A 48 -10.82 -9.49 11.63
N PRO A 49 -10.55 -9.94 12.88
CA PRO A 49 -10.99 -9.25 14.09
C PRO A 49 -10.59 -7.76 14.06
N GLU A 50 -11.47 -6.89 14.56
CA GLU A 50 -11.29 -5.42 14.48
C GLU A 50 -9.99 -4.94 15.13
N ASP A 51 -9.56 -5.58 16.22
CA ASP A 51 -8.32 -5.24 16.93
C ASP A 51 -7.06 -5.64 16.14
N VAL A 52 -7.07 -6.82 15.52
CA VAL A 52 -5.98 -7.30 14.66
C VAL A 52 -5.90 -6.42 13.41
N ARG A 53 -7.05 -6.18 12.78
CA ARG A 53 -7.18 -5.32 11.60
C ARG A 53 -6.65 -3.91 11.88
N GLY A 54 -7.07 -3.27 12.98
CA GLY A 54 -6.62 -1.93 13.35
C GLY A 54 -5.11 -1.84 13.53
N LYS A 55 -4.50 -2.83 14.20
CA LYS A 55 -3.03 -2.89 14.40
C LYS A 55 -2.27 -3.05 13.08
N MET A 56 -2.73 -3.98 12.22
CA MET A 56 -2.11 -4.20 10.91
C MET A 56 -2.27 -2.99 10.00
N GLU A 57 -3.44 -2.34 10.01
CA GLU A 57 -3.69 -1.15 9.21
C GLU A 57 -2.77 0.00 9.60
N VAL A 58 -2.59 0.27 10.90
CA VAL A 58 -1.67 1.33 11.36
C VAL A 58 -0.23 1.06 10.92
N LEU A 59 0.17 -0.22 10.92
CA LEU A 59 1.48 -0.61 10.38
C LEU A 59 1.54 -0.44 8.86
N HIS A 60 0.46 -0.71 8.14
CA HIS A 60 0.37 -0.53 6.69
C HIS A 60 0.50 0.96 6.34
N GLU A 61 -0.29 1.82 7.00
CA GLU A 61 -0.22 3.27 6.87
C GLU A 61 1.18 3.81 7.19
N PHE A 62 1.81 3.26 8.24
CA PHE A 62 3.18 3.63 8.55
C PHE A 62 4.17 3.08 7.51
N GLY A 63 3.89 1.91 6.95
CA GLY A 63 4.63 1.29 5.85
C GLY A 63 4.69 2.20 4.63
N HIS A 64 3.59 2.88 4.27
CA HIS A 64 3.61 3.88 3.20
C HIS A 64 4.68 4.95 3.46
N VAL A 65 4.70 5.51 4.67
CA VAL A 65 5.68 6.52 5.04
C VAL A 65 7.12 5.97 4.97
N GLN A 66 7.34 4.77 5.51
CA GLN A 66 8.67 4.17 5.58
C GLN A 66 9.22 3.79 4.20
N MET A 67 8.35 3.37 3.30
CA MET A 67 8.71 2.84 1.99
C MET A 67 8.64 3.89 0.87
N PHE A 68 8.17 5.10 1.16
CA PHE A 68 8.07 6.19 0.19
C PHE A 68 9.37 6.44 -0.60
N PRO A 69 10.58 6.45 0.00
CA PRO A 69 11.81 6.60 -0.78
C PRO A 69 12.04 5.50 -1.83
N LEU A 70 11.65 4.26 -1.54
CA LEU A 70 11.77 3.14 -2.48
C LEU A 70 10.80 3.26 -3.65
N VAL A 71 9.60 3.80 -3.40
CA VAL A 71 8.62 4.09 -4.45
C VAL A 71 9.12 5.18 -5.39
N LEU A 72 9.84 6.18 -4.87
CA LEU A 72 10.49 7.18 -5.72
C LEU A 72 11.56 6.55 -6.61
N ILE A 73 12.36 5.62 -6.08
CA ILE A 73 13.37 4.88 -6.86
C ILE A 73 12.71 4.10 -8.00
N TYR A 74 11.56 3.47 -7.76
CA TYR A 74 10.77 2.80 -8.80
C TYR A 74 10.37 3.76 -9.93
N TYR A 75 10.06 5.01 -9.62
CA TYR A 75 9.64 6.02 -10.61
C TYR A 75 10.80 6.60 -11.45
N LEU A 76 12.04 6.57 -10.94
CA LEU A 76 13.20 7.21 -11.57
C LEU A 76 13.49 6.75 -13.01
N PRO A 77 13.52 5.45 -13.37
CA PRO A 77 13.82 5.03 -14.73
C PRO A 77 12.86 5.63 -15.76
N PHE A 78 11.58 5.76 -15.39
CA PHE A 78 10.55 6.34 -16.25
C PHE A 78 10.75 7.84 -16.48
N LEU A 79 11.21 8.57 -15.45
CA LEU A 79 11.57 9.98 -15.60
C LEU A 79 12.77 10.18 -16.52
N PHE A 80 13.78 9.31 -16.43
CA PHE A 80 14.98 9.37 -17.29
C PHE A 80 14.71 8.99 -18.74
N LEU A 81 13.84 8.02 -18.98
CA LEU A 81 13.45 7.59 -20.33
C LEU A 81 12.42 8.52 -20.98
N GLY A 82 11.78 9.36 -20.18
CA GLY A 82 10.73 10.27 -20.61
C GLY A 82 9.37 9.59 -20.71
N ILE A 83 8.36 10.26 -20.16
CA ILE A 83 6.97 9.85 -20.27
C ILE A 83 6.37 10.54 -21.50
N ALA A 84 6.08 9.78 -22.55
CA ALA A 84 5.78 10.32 -23.87
C ALA A 84 4.30 10.65 -24.10
N GLY A 85 3.42 10.24 -23.19
CA GLY A 85 2.00 10.53 -23.33
C GLY A 85 1.21 10.32 -22.05
N TRP A 86 -0.02 10.84 -22.07
CA TRP A 86 -0.94 10.75 -20.94
C TRP A 86 -1.21 9.32 -20.48
N TRP A 87 -1.39 8.36 -21.40
CA TRP A 87 -1.65 6.96 -21.04
C TRP A 87 -0.47 6.28 -20.35
N GLU A 88 0.75 6.56 -20.82
CA GLU A 88 1.96 6.06 -20.20
C GLU A 88 2.12 6.64 -18.79
N PHE A 89 1.87 7.95 -18.62
CA PHE A 89 1.84 8.59 -17.30
C PHE A 89 0.86 7.91 -16.34
N VAL A 90 -0.37 7.66 -16.80
CA VAL A 90 -1.41 6.99 -15.99
C VAL A 90 -0.97 5.58 -15.60
N ILE A 91 -0.46 4.78 -16.54
CA ILE A 91 -0.03 3.39 -16.29
C ILE A 91 1.13 3.35 -15.29
N ILE A 92 2.16 4.19 -15.49
CA ILE A 92 3.34 4.22 -14.61
C ILE A 92 2.93 4.69 -13.22
N THR A 93 2.11 5.73 -13.11
CA THR A 93 1.65 6.27 -11.83
C THR A 93 0.77 5.25 -11.10
N ALA A 94 -0.13 4.57 -11.79
CA ALA A 94 -0.93 3.48 -11.22
C ALA A 94 -0.02 2.35 -10.71
N GLY A 95 0.95 1.90 -11.51
CA GLY A 95 1.90 0.87 -11.08
C GLY A 95 2.76 1.30 -9.89
N MET A 96 3.16 2.56 -9.83
CA MET A 96 3.87 3.14 -8.68
C MET A 96 3.01 3.11 -7.40
N LEU A 97 1.74 3.52 -7.49
CA LEU A 97 0.83 3.47 -6.35
C LEU A 97 0.59 2.04 -5.87
N LEU A 98 0.40 1.09 -6.79
CA LEU A 98 0.26 -0.33 -6.44
C LEU A 98 1.55 -0.92 -5.86
N PHE A 99 2.71 -0.49 -6.36
CA PHE A 99 3.99 -0.90 -5.77
C PHE A 99 4.13 -0.36 -4.35
N TRP A 100 3.63 0.85 -4.09
CA TRP A 100 3.60 1.43 -2.76
C TRP A 100 2.77 0.61 -1.77
N GLU A 101 1.59 0.15 -2.19
CA GLU A 101 0.73 -0.77 -1.41
C GLU A 101 1.45 -2.08 -1.10
N VAL A 102 2.14 -2.68 -2.08
CA VAL A 102 2.92 -3.91 -1.89
C VAL A 102 4.04 -3.71 -0.86
N LEU A 103 4.77 -2.60 -0.96
CA LEU A 103 5.85 -2.30 0.00
C LEU A 103 5.31 -2.00 1.39
N ALA A 104 4.18 -1.29 1.49
CA ALA A 104 3.50 -1.04 2.75
C ALA A 104 3.06 -2.37 3.40
N GLU A 105 2.54 -3.31 2.64
CA GLU A 105 2.17 -4.64 3.15
C GLU A 105 3.38 -5.49 3.53
N ALA A 106 4.46 -5.43 2.73
CA ALA A 106 5.73 -6.08 3.09
C ALA A 106 6.25 -5.54 4.43
N TYR A 107 6.09 -4.23 4.69
CA TYR A 107 6.42 -3.65 5.99
C TYR A 107 5.58 -4.24 7.13
N VAL A 108 4.27 -4.44 6.92
CA VAL A 108 3.40 -5.13 7.90
C VAL A 108 3.92 -6.54 8.16
N ALA A 109 4.23 -7.31 7.11
CA ALA A 109 4.74 -8.68 7.24
C ALA A 109 6.04 -8.77 8.03
N MET A 110 6.91 -7.75 7.94
CA MET A 110 8.16 -7.67 8.70
C MET A 110 7.99 -7.20 10.16
N LYS A 111 6.89 -6.49 10.48
CA LYS A 111 6.71 -5.83 11.78
C LYS A 111 5.59 -6.41 12.64
N PHE A 112 4.67 -7.17 12.05
CA PHE A 112 3.56 -7.76 12.77
C PHE A 112 3.86 -9.22 13.10
N ASP A 113 4.03 -9.51 14.39
CA ASP A 113 4.28 -10.87 14.87
C ASP A 113 3.09 -11.79 14.53
N GLY A 114 3.38 -12.92 13.90
CA GLY A 114 2.35 -13.86 13.47
C GLY A 114 1.58 -13.44 12.21
N TYR A 115 2.09 -12.49 11.40
CA TYR A 115 1.46 -12.08 10.13
C TYR A 115 0.99 -13.26 9.27
N PHE A 116 1.89 -14.21 9.02
CA PHE A 116 1.57 -15.38 8.19
C PHE A 116 0.55 -16.31 8.85
N GLU A 117 0.55 -16.40 10.18
CA GLU A 117 -0.41 -17.23 10.91
C GLU A 117 -1.82 -16.63 10.83
N VAL A 118 -1.95 -15.31 11.00
CA VAL A 118 -3.22 -14.59 10.83
C VAL A 118 -3.80 -14.84 9.44
N TYR A 119 -2.98 -14.68 8.39
CA TYR A 119 -3.45 -14.92 7.03
C TYR A 119 -3.71 -16.40 6.75
N ARG A 120 -2.94 -17.33 7.30
CA ARG A 120 -3.18 -18.77 7.14
C ARG A 120 -4.52 -19.19 7.73
N GLN A 121 -4.89 -18.63 8.88
CA GLN A 121 -6.15 -18.93 9.56
C GLN A 121 -7.37 -18.25 8.93
N ASN A 122 -7.17 -17.11 8.27
CA ASN A 122 -8.25 -16.24 7.78
C ASN A 122 -8.19 -16.01 6.26
N LEU A 123 -7.46 -16.84 5.51
CA LEU A 123 -7.22 -16.63 4.08
C LEU A 123 -8.54 -16.67 3.31
N HIS A 124 -8.89 -15.55 2.68
CA HIS A 124 -10.03 -15.49 1.79
C HIS A 124 -9.57 -15.53 0.32
N PRO A 125 -10.33 -16.15 -0.61
CA PRO A 125 -9.99 -16.13 -2.05
C PRO A 125 -9.77 -14.72 -2.62
N VAL A 126 -10.48 -13.71 -2.08
CA VAL A 126 -10.29 -12.30 -2.47
C VAL A 126 -8.86 -11.81 -2.17
N THR A 127 -8.27 -12.25 -1.07
CA THR A 127 -6.88 -11.92 -0.72
C THR A 127 -5.90 -12.50 -1.73
N ALA A 128 -6.13 -13.73 -2.20
CA ALA A 128 -5.30 -14.33 -3.24
C ALA A 128 -5.46 -13.61 -4.59
N ILE A 129 -6.69 -13.27 -4.98
CA ILE A 129 -6.98 -12.50 -6.19
C ILE A 129 -6.30 -11.13 -6.13
N TYR A 130 -6.36 -10.44 -4.99
CA TYR A 130 -5.66 -9.18 -4.78
C TYR A 130 -4.17 -9.30 -5.08
N TRP A 131 -3.50 -10.31 -4.52
CA TRP A 131 -2.07 -10.51 -4.74
C TRP A 131 -1.71 -10.80 -6.20
N VAL A 132 -2.50 -11.65 -6.88
CA VAL A 132 -2.29 -11.93 -8.31
C VAL A 132 -2.44 -10.65 -9.13
N LEU A 133 -3.50 -9.89 -8.90
CA LEU A 133 -3.79 -8.66 -9.65
C LEU A 133 -2.75 -7.58 -9.39
N ILE A 134 -2.37 -7.35 -8.12
CA ILE A 134 -1.46 -6.26 -7.77
C ILE A 134 -0.06 -6.52 -8.30
N VAL A 135 0.46 -7.75 -8.17
CA VAL A 135 1.78 -8.12 -8.70
C VAL A 135 1.79 -7.97 -10.22
N THR A 136 0.74 -8.45 -10.90
CA THR A 136 0.63 -8.30 -12.36
C THR A 136 0.62 -6.83 -12.77
N ALA A 137 -0.16 -5.99 -12.08
CA ALA A 137 -0.31 -4.58 -12.40
C ALA A 137 0.96 -3.76 -12.09
N VAL A 138 1.72 -4.12 -11.05
CA VAL A 138 3.02 -3.50 -10.72
C VAL A 138 4.06 -3.76 -11.82
N LEU A 139 4.01 -4.91 -12.48
CA LEU A 139 4.98 -5.25 -13.53
C LEU A 139 4.60 -4.68 -14.91
N LEU A 140 3.34 -4.29 -15.11
CA LEU A 140 2.82 -3.80 -16.38
C LEU A 140 3.59 -2.59 -16.96
N PRO A 141 3.97 -1.57 -16.16
CA PRO A 141 4.76 -0.43 -16.65
C PRO A 141 6.14 -0.82 -17.19
N ALA A 142 6.77 -1.86 -16.64
CA ALA A 142 8.06 -2.33 -17.12
C ALA A 142 7.95 -2.86 -18.56
N PHE A 143 6.88 -3.60 -18.87
CA PHE A 143 6.62 -4.07 -20.24
C PHE A 143 6.30 -2.92 -21.20
N ALA A 144 5.55 -1.91 -20.74
CA ALA A 144 5.23 -0.74 -21.53
C ALA A 144 6.50 0.02 -21.97
N VAL A 145 7.53 0.06 -21.13
CA VAL A 145 8.82 0.69 -21.42
C VAL A 145 9.73 -0.19 -22.26
N ILE A 146 9.86 -1.49 -21.95
CA ILE A 146 10.69 -2.43 -22.72
C ILE A 146 10.23 -2.47 -24.19
N GLY A 147 8.93 -2.44 -24.45
CA GLY A 147 8.38 -2.41 -25.80
C GLY A 147 8.77 -1.17 -26.62
N ARG A 148 9.34 -0.12 -26.02
CA ARG A 148 9.84 1.08 -26.73
C ARG A 148 11.32 1.00 -27.08
N MET A 149 12.05 0.08 -26.44
CA MET A 149 13.48 -0.13 -26.66
C MET A 149 13.76 -1.19 -27.74
N LEU A 150 12.76 -1.98 -28.11
CA LEU A 150 12.79 -2.99 -29.17
C LEU A 150 12.24 -2.42 -30.47
#